data_AF-A0A558J056-F1
#
_entry.id   AF-A0A558J056-F1
#
_cell.length_a   1.000
_cell.length_b   1.000
_cell.length_c   1.000
_cell.angle_alpha   90.00
_cell.angle_beta   90.00
_cell.angle_gamma   90.00
#
_symmetry.space_group_name_H-M   'P 1'
#
loop_
_entity.id
_entity.type
_entity.pdbx_description
1 polymer ?
#
loop_
_entity_poly.entity_id
_entity_poly.type
_entity_poly.pdbx_seq_one_letter_code
_entity_poly.pdbx_strand_id
1 'polypeptide(L)'
;MPDWLVEGRTVLIPKKGDLSDPKNYRPITCLNAVYKIFTKILNNRILQEIEPVWQQIYEQRGSKRGLSGCKENLIVDRCVLQDAIYYQRNLSMAWIDYRKAFDSTPHELILYLLKCLGVHPEIVECIRRTMQLWRTRFHIGSGDALHVTGVVEYKRGVFQGDSLSPLLFCISLLPISVALRRTRGYSVGPPGDRNYSITHLLYMDDLKLYSADEDHLQAALNIVAEYTRDVGMSFGLDKCAVVHLA
;
A
#
# COMPACT_ATOMS: atom_id res chain seq x y z
N MET A 1 -8.78 20.07 -16.43
CA MET A 1 -8.60 20.86 -15.19
C MET A 1 -7.57 21.93 -15.45
N PRO A 2 -7.65 23.09 -14.80
CA PRO A 2 -6.58 24.06 -14.86
C PRO A 2 -5.30 23.49 -14.27
N ASP A 3 -4.20 23.77 -14.95
CA ASP A 3 -2.83 23.39 -14.62
C ASP A 3 -2.40 23.77 -13.19
N TRP A 4 -2.78 24.95 -12.71
CA TRP A 4 -2.49 25.42 -11.36
C TRP A 4 -3.19 24.62 -10.25
N LEU A 5 -4.28 23.91 -10.57
CA LEU A 5 -5.07 23.17 -9.59
C LEU A 5 -4.40 21.85 -9.20
N VAL A 6 -3.67 21.25 -10.13
CA VAL A 6 -3.08 19.91 -10.02
C VAL A 6 -1.57 19.93 -9.77
N GLU A 7 -0.97 21.12 -9.72
CA GLU A 7 0.43 21.33 -9.39
C GLU A 7 0.65 21.24 -7.88
N GLY A 8 1.56 20.36 -7.49
CA GLY A 8 2.00 20.16 -6.12
C GLY A 8 3.23 20.99 -5.77
N ARG A 9 3.36 21.30 -4.49
CA ARG A 9 4.60 21.79 -3.87
C ARG A 9 5.17 20.69 -2.99
N THR A 10 6.26 20.06 -3.39
CA THR A 10 6.90 19.01 -2.59
C THR A 10 7.96 19.59 -1.66
N VAL A 11 7.85 19.28 -0.38
CA VAL A 11 8.86 19.57 0.64
C VAL A 11 9.46 18.27 1.16
N LEU A 12 10.75 18.29 1.47
CA LEU A 12 11.46 17.13 2.01
C LEU A 12 11.48 17.21 3.54
N ILE A 13 10.77 16.31 4.20
CA ILE A 13 10.74 16.21 5.67
C ILE A 13 11.84 15.24 6.11
N PRO A 14 12.76 15.64 7.00
CA PRO A 14 13.80 14.75 7.49
C PRO A 14 13.20 13.60 8.30
N LYS A 15 13.72 12.39 8.08
CA LYS A 15 13.52 11.20 8.92
C LYS A 15 14.69 11.09 9.90
N LYS A 16 14.72 10.00 10.66
CA LYS A 16 15.88 9.62 11.48
C LYS A 16 17.03 9.15 10.59
N GLY A 17 18.27 9.31 11.06
CA GLY A 17 19.48 8.85 10.37
C GLY A 17 20.35 9.99 9.87
N ASP A 18 21.28 9.68 8.96
CA ASP A 18 22.17 10.64 8.34
C ASP A 18 21.41 11.53 7.34
N LEU A 19 21.35 12.84 7.62
CA LEU A 19 20.68 13.83 6.78
C LEU A 19 21.48 14.18 5.51
N SER A 20 22.69 13.65 5.34
CA SER A 20 23.40 13.73 4.07
C SER A 20 22.84 12.76 3.01
N ASP A 21 22.16 11.68 3.44
CA ASP A 21 21.53 10.72 2.54
C ASP A 21 20.10 11.15 2.15
N PRO A 22 19.81 11.42 0.86
CA PRO A 22 18.46 11.73 0.38
C PRO A 22 17.39 10.69 0.73
N LYS A 23 17.76 9.42 0.99
CA LYS A 23 16.83 8.36 1.42
C LYS A 23 16.20 8.64 2.78
N ASN A 24 16.89 9.40 3.62
CA ASN A 24 16.43 9.81 4.94
C ASN A 24 15.50 11.03 4.89
N TYR A 25 14.97 11.39 3.72
CA TYR A 25 13.91 12.36 3.58
C TYR A 25 12.60 11.72 3.11
N ARG A 26 11.49 12.27 3.58
CA ARG A 26 10.14 11.95 3.12
C ARG A 26 9.61 13.10 2.26
N PRO A 27 9.32 12.89 0.98
CA PRO A 27 8.67 13.92 0.17
C PRO A 27 7.20 14.03 0.57
N ILE A 28 6.77 15.20 1.03
CA ILE A 28 5.36 15.52 1.24
C ILE A 28 4.94 16.55 0.21
N THR A 29 3.89 16.24 -0.55
CA THR A 29 3.37 17.12 -1.60
C THR A 29 2.18 17.89 -1.06
N CYS A 30 2.40 19.19 -0.84
CA CYS A 30 1.36 20.14 -0.51
C CYS A 30 0.55 20.44 -1.78
N LEU A 31 -0.68 19.95 -1.80
CA LEU A 31 -1.61 20.12 -2.92
C LEU A 31 -2.60 21.25 -2.63
N ASN A 32 -3.16 21.82 -3.70
CA ASN A 32 -4.20 22.83 -3.63
C ASN A 32 -5.40 22.33 -2.80
N ALA A 33 -5.97 23.21 -1.95
CA ALA A 33 -7.10 22.85 -1.10
C ALA A 33 -8.34 22.41 -1.91
N VAL A 34 -8.65 23.11 -3.01
CA VAL A 34 -9.75 22.77 -3.91
C VAL A 34 -9.52 21.41 -4.56
N TYR A 35 -8.27 21.12 -4.95
CA TYR A 35 -7.90 19.81 -5.48
C TYR A 35 -8.12 18.70 -4.44
N LYS A 36 -7.71 18.90 -3.19
CA LYS A 36 -7.94 17.92 -2.12
C LYS A 36 -9.43 17.70 -1.82
N ILE A 37 -10.27 18.73 -1.92
CA ILE A 37 -11.72 18.59 -1.80
C ILE A 37 -12.25 17.74 -2.95
N PHE A 38 -11.83 18.04 -4.18
CA PHE A 38 -12.22 17.29 -5.36
C PHE A 38 -11.81 15.82 -5.26
N THR A 39 -10.56 15.51 -4.92
CA THR A 39 -10.09 14.13 -4.76
C THR A 39 -10.76 13.42 -3.59
N LYS A 40 -11.13 14.14 -2.52
CA LYS A 40 -11.94 13.57 -1.43
C LYS A 40 -13.35 13.18 -1.90
N ILE A 41 -13.99 13.98 -2.75
CA ILE A 41 -15.29 13.65 -3.35
C ILE A 41 -15.16 12.40 -4.22
N LEU A 42 -14.16 12.36 -5.11
CA LEU A 42 -13.88 11.17 -5.94
C LEU A 42 -13.65 9.93 -5.08
N ASN A 43 -12.79 10.03 -4.06
CA ASN A 43 -12.50 8.93 -3.15
C ASN A 43 -13.76 8.39 -2.49
N ASN A 44 -14.66 9.26 -2.03
CA ASN A 44 -15.92 8.85 -1.42
C ASN A 44 -16.85 8.16 -2.44
N ARG A 45 -16.89 8.65 -3.68
CA ARG A 45 -17.71 8.06 -4.74
C ARG A 45 -17.20 6.68 -5.15
N ILE A 46 -15.89 6.55 -5.36
CA ILE A 46 -15.25 5.26 -5.69
C ILE A 46 -15.54 4.25 -4.58
N LEU A 47 -15.30 4.62 -3.31
CA LEU A 47 -15.60 3.74 -2.17
C LEU A 47 -17.06 3.28 -2.17
N GLN A 48 -18.03 4.17 -2.45
CA GLN A 48 -19.43 3.78 -2.55
C GLN A 48 -19.69 2.75 -3.66
N GLU A 49 -19.02 2.89 -4.82
CA GLU A 49 -19.18 1.96 -5.95
C GLU A 49 -18.52 0.60 -5.69
N ILE A 50 -17.38 0.58 -4.99
CA ILE A 50 -16.62 -0.66 -4.76
C ILE A 50 -16.89 -1.32 -3.39
N GLU A 51 -17.64 -0.67 -2.49
CA GLU A 51 -17.83 -1.08 -1.08
C GLU A 51 -18.10 -2.59 -0.91
N PRO A 52 -19.03 -3.23 -1.68
CA PRO A 52 -19.35 -4.65 -1.48
C PRO A 52 -18.14 -5.57 -1.70
N VAL A 53 -17.32 -5.25 -2.70
CA VAL A 53 -16.11 -6.03 -3.03
C VAL A 53 -14.95 -5.62 -2.13
N TRP A 54 -14.81 -4.32 -1.86
CA TRP A 54 -13.74 -3.77 -1.04
C TRP A 54 -13.78 -4.32 0.38
N GLN A 55 -14.96 -4.44 0.98
CA GLN A 55 -15.10 -4.98 2.33
C GLN A 55 -14.76 -6.47 2.42
N GLN A 56 -14.97 -7.25 1.35
CA GLN A 56 -14.57 -8.66 1.29
C GLN A 56 -13.05 -8.86 1.30
N ILE A 57 -12.26 -7.80 1.06
CA ILE A 57 -10.79 -7.89 1.03
C ILE A 57 -10.22 -7.81 2.44
N TYR A 58 -10.54 -8.80 3.28
CA TYR A 58 -10.26 -8.77 4.71
C TYR A 58 -8.79 -8.49 5.05
N GLU A 59 -7.84 -8.97 4.26
CA GLU A 59 -6.42 -8.87 4.56
C GLU A 59 -5.90 -7.42 4.50
N GLN A 60 -6.51 -6.56 3.68
CA GLN A 60 -6.16 -5.14 3.64
C GLN A 60 -6.97 -4.36 4.67
N ARG A 61 -6.30 -3.84 5.71
CA ARG A 61 -6.89 -2.97 6.74
C ARG A 61 -6.65 -1.48 6.52
N GLY A 62 -5.72 -1.12 5.64
CA GLY A 62 -5.43 0.26 5.26
C GLY A 62 -6.55 0.85 4.39
N SER A 63 -6.85 2.13 4.60
CA SER A 63 -7.84 2.88 3.81
C SER A 63 -9.24 2.25 3.76
N LYS A 64 -9.66 1.55 4.83
CA LYS A 64 -11.01 1.00 5.01
C LYS A 64 -11.82 1.73 6.06
N ARG A 65 -13.12 1.89 5.79
CA ARG A 65 -14.08 2.45 6.75
C ARG A 65 -14.53 1.37 7.73
N GLY A 66 -14.76 1.75 8.99
CA GLY A 66 -15.35 0.88 10.00
C GLY A 66 -14.42 -0.16 10.63
N LEU A 67 -13.12 -0.17 10.29
CA LEU A 67 -12.13 -1.06 10.88
C LEU A 67 -11.21 -0.31 11.83
N SER A 68 -10.79 -0.97 12.90
CA SER A 68 -9.78 -0.45 13.84
C SER A 68 -8.35 -0.54 13.30
N GLY A 69 -8.21 -0.83 11.99
CA GLY A 69 -6.97 -0.75 11.23
C GLY A 69 -5.85 -1.61 11.82
N CYS A 70 -4.79 -0.94 12.30
CA CYS A 70 -3.62 -1.58 12.90
C CYS A 70 -3.97 -2.41 14.15
N LYS A 71 -4.98 -2.01 14.95
CA LYS A 71 -5.37 -2.77 16.15
C LYS A 71 -5.91 -4.16 15.81
N GLU A 72 -6.71 -4.27 14.75
CA GLU A 72 -7.22 -5.56 14.30
C GLU A 72 -6.10 -6.44 13.75
N ASN A 73 -5.17 -5.88 12.96
CA ASN A 73 -3.99 -6.64 12.50
C ASN A 73 -3.16 -7.16 13.68
N LEU A 74 -2.98 -6.36 14.73
CA LEU A 74 -2.27 -6.78 15.94
C LEU A 74 -3.00 -7.90 16.69
N ILE A 75 -4.34 -7.84 16.75
CA ILE A 75 -5.14 -8.91 17.37
C ILE A 75 -5.00 -10.21 16.59
N VAL A 76 -5.14 -10.16 15.26
CA VAL A 76 -4.98 -11.33 14.40
C VAL A 76 -3.57 -11.92 14.55
N ASP A 77 -2.55 -11.06 14.55
CA ASP A 77 -1.16 -11.47 14.73
C ASP A 77 -0.94 -12.17 16.08
N ARG A 78 -1.47 -11.58 17.15
CA ARG A 78 -1.40 -12.15 18.49
C ARG A 78 -2.13 -13.49 18.57
N CYS A 79 -3.29 -13.63 17.92
CA CYS A 79 -4.03 -14.89 17.88
C CYS A 79 -3.22 -15.99 17.18
N VAL A 80 -2.59 -15.69 16.04
CA VAL A 80 -1.73 -16.64 15.32
C VAL A 80 -0.54 -17.08 16.19
N LEU A 81 0.15 -16.13 16.81
CA LEU A 81 1.29 -16.41 17.70
C LEU A 81 0.88 -17.23 18.92
N GLN A 82 -0.21 -16.87 19.59
CA GLN A 82 -0.68 -17.58 20.77
C GLN A 82 -1.14 -18.99 20.43
N ASP A 83 -1.81 -19.20 19.29
CA ASP A 83 -2.22 -20.52 18.82
C ASP A 83 -0.99 -21.41 18.54
N ALA A 84 0.01 -20.89 17.83
CA ALA A 84 1.24 -21.63 17.54
C ALA A 84 2.00 -22.02 18.82
N ILE A 85 2.13 -21.10 19.78
CA ILE A 85 2.79 -21.37 21.06
C ILE A 85 2.00 -22.38 21.89
N TYR A 86 0.68 -22.19 22.02
CA TYR A 86 -0.17 -23.03 22.87
C TYR A 86 -0.24 -24.48 22.37
N TYR A 87 -0.38 -24.68 21.06
CA TYR A 87 -0.44 -26.00 20.45
C TYR A 87 0.92 -26.55 19.99
N GLN A 88 2.03 -25.84 20.28
CA GLN A 88 3.40 -26.21 19.91
C GLN A 88 3.52 -26.56 18.41
N ARG A 89 3.13 -25.60 17.57
CA ARG A 89 3.11 -25.76 16.12
C ARG A 89 4.11 -24.85 15.45
N ASN A 90 4.65 -25.38 14.34
CA ASN A 90 5.46 -24.60 13.43
C ASN A 90 4.68 -23.40 12.88
N LEU A 91 5.33 -22.24 12.90
CA LEU A 91 4.84 -20.99 12.34
C LEU A 91 6.01 -20.27 11.69
N SER A 92 5.89 -20.03 10.38
CA SER A 92 6.84 -19.24 9.60
C SER A 92 6.18 -17.93 9.19
N MET A 93 6.86 -16.82 9.42
CA MET A 93 6.37 -15.48 9.10
C MET A 93 7.41 -14.67 8.34
N ALA A 94 6.94 -13.79 7.46
CA ALA A 94 7.79 -12.79 6.82
C ALA A 94 7.16 -11.40 6.89
N TRP A 95 7.99 -10.37 7.05
CA TRP A 95 7.62 -8.96 6.96
C TRP A 95 8.28 -8.38 5.70
N ILE A 96 7.48 -7.68 4.90
CA ILE A 96 7.89 -7.09 3.63
C ILE A 96 7.52 -5.61 3.64
N ASP A 97 8.51 -4.75 3.40
CA ASP A 97 8.36 -3.30 3.24
C ASP A 97 8.67 -2.93 1.78
N TYR A 98 7.80 -2.15 1.15
CA TYR A 98 8.03 -1.65 -0.20
C TYR A 98 8.83 -0.34 -0.17
N ARG A 99 9.93 -0.31 -0.90
CA ARG A 99 10.75 0.90 -1.04
C ARG A 99 10.01 1.93 -1.88
N LYS A 100 9.70 3.09 -1.29
CA LYS A 100 9.04 4.22 -1.97
C LYS A 100 7.77 3.78 -2.71
N ALA A 101 6.93 3.01 -2.03
CA ALA A 101 5.76 2.36 -2.64
C ALA A 101 4.81 3.38 -3.32
N PHE A 102 4.53 4.48 -2.63
CA PHE A 102 3.73 5.59 -3.15
C PHE A 102 4.34 6.22 -4.40
N ASP A 103 5.67 6.28 -4.53
CA ASP A 103 6.33 6.95 -5.65
C ASP A 103 6.52 6.03 -6.87
N SER A 104 6.32 4.70 -6.70
CA SER A 104 6.65 3.69 -7.71
C SER A 104 5.43 3.03 -8.37
N THR A 105 4.23 3.23 -7.83
CA THR A 105 3.00 2.57 -8.30
C THR A 105 2.66 2.94 -9.76
N PRO A 106 2.50 2.00 -10.69
CA PRO A 106 2.14 2.31 -12.08
C PRO A 106 0.72 2.89 -12.21
N HIS A 107 0.56 3.96 -12.98
CA HIS A 107 -0.77 4.56 -13.24
C HIS A 107 -1.68 3.60 -14.02
N GLU A 108 -1.15 2.94 -15.05
CA GLU A 108 -1.91 1.99 -15.87
C GLU A 108 -2.49 0.83 -15.05
N LEU A 109 -1.72 0.33 -14.06
CA LEU A 109 -2.20 -0.69 -13.13
C LEU A 109 -3.39 -0.19 -12.32
N ILE A 110 -3.31 1.02 -11.75
CA ILE A 110 -4.40 1.61 -10.97
C ILE A 110 -5.66 1.74 -11.85
N LEU A 111 -5.51 2.28 -13.05
CA LEU A 111 -6.63 2.49 -13.97
C LEU A 111 -7.27 1.18 -14.41
N TYR A 112 -6.45 0.14 -14.66
CA TYR A 112 -6.93 -1.20 -14.97
C TYR A 112 -7.74 -1.79 -13.80
N LEU A 113 -7.20 -1.73 -12.58
CA LEU A 113 -7.86 -2.29 -11.40
C LEU A 113 -9.15 -1.56 -11.03
N LEU A 114 -9.22 -0.24 -11.21
CA LEU A 114 -10.48 0.51 -11.04
C LEU A 114 -11.57 0.00 -11.99
N LYS A 115 -11.23 -0.30 -13.25
CA LYS A 115 -12.17 -0.90 -14.21
C LYS A 115 -12.60 -2.30 -13.77
N CYS A 116 -11.66 -3.14 -13.33
CA CYS A 116 -11.96 -4.49 -12.84
C CYS A 116 -12.87 -4.49 -11.59
N LEU A 117 -12.74 -3.47 -10.75
CA LEU A 117 -13.60 -3.28 -9.56
C LEU A 117 -14.99 -2.70 -9.90
N GLY A 118 -15.27 -2.40 -11.17
CA GLY A 118 -16.57 -1.89 -11.61
C GLY A 118 -16.79 -0.39 -11.38
N VAL A 119 -15.73 0.39 -11.17
CA VAL A 119 -15.83 1.85 -11.04
C VAL A 119 -16.33 2.45 -12.36
N HIS A 120 -17.23 3.43 -12.27
CA HIS A 120 -17.86 4.03 -13.44
C HIS A 120 -16.81 4.57 -14.45
N PRO A 121 -16.93 4.31 -15.76
CA PRO A 121 -15.92 4.68 -16.75
C PRO A 121 -15.55 6.16 -16.77
N GLU A 122 -16.52 7.05 -16.54
CA GLU A 122 -16.27 8.50 -16.47
C GLU A 122 -15.38 8.90 -15.27
N ILE A 123 -15.51 8.21 -14.14
CA ILE A 123 -14.67 8.43 -12.97
C ILE A 123 -13.25 7.97 -13.27
N VAL A 124 -13.10 6.78 -13.87
CA VAL A 124 -11.79 6.25 -14.29
C VAL A 124 -11.12 7.20 -15.29
N GLU A 125 -11.86 7.70 -16.26
CA GLU A 125 -11.37 8.67 -17.24
C GLU A 125 -10.99 10.01 -16.60
N CYS A 126 -11.76 10.47 -15.62
CA CYS A 126 -11.45 11.66 -14.84
C CYS A 126 -10.12 11.49 -14.08
N ILE A 127 -9.93 10.35 -13.41
CA ILE A 127 -8.68 10.01 -12.70
C ILE A 127 -7.51 9.95 -13.67
N ARG A 128 -7.66 9.27 -14.82
CA ARG A 128 -6.63 9.18 -15.85
C ARG A 128 -6.18 10.56 -16.32
N ARG A 129 -7.13 11.43 -16.69
CA ARG A 129 -6.81 12.82 -17.11
C ARG A 129 -6.14 13.61 -16.00
N THR A 130 -6.56 13.41 -14.76
CA THR A 130 -5.99 14.09 -13.60
C THR A 130 -4.54 13.65 -13.36
N MET A 131 -4.28 12.34 -13.38
CA MET A 131 -2.93 11.75 -13.26
C MET A 131 -1.96 12.24 -14.33
N GLN A 132 -2.41 12.40 -15.57
CA GLN A 132 -1.58 12.90 -16.67
C GLN A 132 -1.12 14.35 -16.49
N LEU A 133 -1.84 15.13 -15.68
CA LEU A 133 -1.49 16.52 -15.38
C LEU A 133 -0.68 16.66 -14.08
N TRP A 134 -0.44 15.56 -13.36
CA TRP A 134 0.28 15.60 -12.09
C TRP A 134 1.71 16.04 -12.26
N ARG A 135 2.03 17.11 -11.54
CA ARG A 135 3.34 17.74 -11.56
C ARG A 135 3.65 18.36 -10.21
N THR A 136 4.92 18.45 -9.88
CA THR A 136 5.37 19.10 -8.64
C THR A 136 6.67 19.87 -8.86
N ARG A 137 6.96 20.76 -7.93
CA ARG A 137 8.29 21.37 -7.75
C ARG A 137 8.78 21.02 -6.36
N PHE A 138 10.06 20.67 -6.26
CA PHE A 138 10.70 20.47 -4.96
C PHE A 138 11.16 21.82 -4.41
N HIS A 139 10.80 22.08 -3.16
CA HIS A 139 11.21 23.25 -2.39
C HIS A 139 12.20 22.76 -1.33
N ILE A 140 13.47 23.14 -1.49
CA ILE A 140 14.59 22.70 -0.65
C ILE A 140 15.11 23.93 0.09
N GLY A 141 15.19 23.86 1.42
CA GLY A 141 15.54 25.00 2.27
C GLY A 141 14.35 25.88 2.66
N SER A 142 14.63 27.00 3.32
CA SER A 142 13.64 27.96 3.82
C SER A 142 14.16 29.39 3.75
N GLY A 143 13.25 30.37 3.70
CA GLY A 143 13.59 31.79 3.63
C GLY A 143 14.41 32.14 2.40
N ASP A 144 15.48 32.92 2.60
CA ASP A 144 16.37 33.39 1.52
C ASP A 144 17.22 32.27 0.91
N ALA A 145 17.32 31.11 1.57
CA ALA A 145 18.02 29.92 1.07
C ALA A 145 17.08 28.92 0.37
N LEU A 146 15.87 29.35 -0.02
CA LEU A 146 14.92 28.49 -0.71
C LEU A 146 15.35 28.24 -2.16
N HIS A 147 15.65 26.98 -2.48
CA HIS A 147 15.87 26.50 -3.83
C HIS A 147 14.61 25.78 -4.34
N VAL A 148 14.15 26.16 -5.54
CA VAL A 148 13.01 25.54 -6.20
C VAL A 148 13.48 24.86 -7.48
N THR A 149 13.15 23.58 -7.64
CA THR A 149 13.52 22.84 -8.85
C THR A 149 12.67 23.23 -10.06
N GLY A 150 13.07 22.75 -11.24
CA GLY A 150 12.16 22.66 -12.38
C GLY A 150 10.92 21.81 -12.08
N VAL A 151 9.97 21.81 -13.02
CA VAL A 151 8.77 20.97 -12.93
C VAL A 151 9.17 19.50 -13.05
N VAL A 152 8.70 18.69 -12.11
CA VAL A 152 8.81 17.24 -12.12
C VAL A 152 7.45 16.65 -12.40
N GLU A 153 7.31 15.94 -13.52
CA GLU A 153 6.09 15.25 -13.90
C GLU A 153 5.99 13.89 -13.23
N TYR A 154 4.82 13.54 -12.72
CA TYR A 154 4.57 12.21 -12.18
C TYR A 154 4.22 11.25 -13.31
N LYS A 155 5.19 10.46 -13.77
CA LYS A 155 4.94 9.34 -14.70
C LYS A 155 4.50 8.07 -13.99
N ARG A 156 4.81 7.97 -12.69
CA ARG A 156 4.49 6.85 -11.80
C ARG A 156 4.27 7.41 -10.38
N GLY A 157 3.62 6.60 -9.56
CA GLY A 157 3.31 6.92 -8.18
C GLY A 157 2.08 7.78 -7.99
N VAL A 158 1.73 8.00 -6.74
CA VAL A 158 0.58 8.78 -6.28
C VAL A 158 1.06 9.84 -5.30
N PHE A 159 0.34 10.97 -5.21
CA PHE A 159 0.77 12.06 -4.33
C PHE A 159 0.73 11.67 -2.85
N GLN A 160 1.86 11.83 -2.15
CA GLN A 160 1.90 11.77 -0.70
C GLN A 160 1.28 13.04 -0.09
N GLY A 161 0.08 12.93 0.46
CA GLY A 161 -0.69 14.04 1.04
C GLY A 161 -2.05 14.29 0.37
N ASP A 162 -2.37 13.56 -0.70
CA ASP A 162 -3.70 13.57 -1.31
C ASP A 162 -4.68 12.64 -0.59
N SER A 163 -5.98 12.95 -0.67
CA SER A 163 -7.05 12.15 -0.06
C SER A 163 -7.40 10.89 -0.85
N LEU A 164 -7.14 10.86 -2.17
CA LEU A 164 -7.45 9.71 -3.03
C LEU A 164 -6.27 8.74 -3.13
N SER A 165 -5.03 9.24 -3.07
CA SER A 165 -3.81 8.42 -3.14
C SER A 165 -3.78 7.19 -2.24
N PRO A 166 -4.18 7.22 -0.95
CA PRO A 166 -4.17 6.03 -0.09
C PRO A 166 -5.04 4.89 -0.64
N LEU A 167 -6.23 5.21 -1.14
CA LEU A 167 -7.13 4.22 -1.71
C LEU A 167 -6.55 3.61 -2.99
N LEU A 168 -6.06 4.46 -3.91
CA LEU A 168 -5.46 4.01 -5.16
C LEU A 168 -4.24 3.11 -4.91
N PHE A 169 -3.44 3.46 -3.91
CA PHE A 169 -2.31 2.64 -3.50
C PHE A 169 -2.77 1.28 -2.96
N CYS A 170 -3.73 1.23 -2.03
CA CYS A 170 -4.25 -0.04 -1.54
C CYS A 170 -4.90 -0.89 -2.65
N ILE A 171 -5.59 -0.26 -3.61
CA ILE A 171 -6.14 -0.94 -4.80
C ILE A 171 -5.01 -1.58 -5.61
N SER A 172 -3.88 -0.89 -5.78
CA SER A 172 -2.72 -1.43 -6.51
C SER A 172 -2.09 -2.67 -5.86
N LEU A 173 -2.40 -2.96 -4.58
CA LEU A 173 -1.94 -4.16 -3.89
C LEU A 173 -2.98 -5.29 -3.86
N LEU A 174 -4.12 -5.14 -4.55
CA LEU A 174 -5.12 -6.20 -4.61
C LEU A 174 -4.66 -7.46 -5.35
N PRO A 175 -3.95 -7.39 -6.50
CA PRO A 175 -3.61 -8.61 -7.23
C PRO A 175 -2.72 -9.55 -6.41
N ILE A 176 -1.74 -9.01 -5.69
CA ILE A 176 -0.88 -9.78 -4.78
C ILE A 176 -1.68 -10.37 -3.63
N SER A 177 -2.63 -9.64 -3.05
CA SER A 177 -3.51 -10.17 -2.00
C SER A 177 -4.34 -11.36 -2.51
N VAL A 178 -4.92 -11.25 -3.72
CA VAL A 178 -5.68 -12.32 -4.35
C VAL A 178 -4.80 -13.54 -4.65
N ALA A 179 -3.56 -13.34 -5.11
CA ALA A 179 -2.61 -14.43 -5.33
C ALA A 179 -2.23 -15.13 -4.03
N LEU A 180 -1.95 -14.37 -2.96
CA LEU A 180 -1.57 -14.90 -1.65
C LEU A 180 -2.69 -15.71 -1.00
N ARG A 181 -3.97 -15.39 -1.22
CA ARG A 181 -5.10 -16.22 -0.74
C ARG A 181 -5.08 -17.66 -1.25
N ARG A 182 -4.42 -17.91 -2.39
CA ARG A 182 -4.30 -19.25 -2.98
C ARG A 182 -3.11 -20.04 -2.42
N THR A 183 -2.29 -19.40 -1.59
CA THR A 183 -1.16 -20.05 -0.92
C THR A 183 -1.61 -20.74 0.36
N ARG A 184 -0.75 -21.60 0.90
CA ARG A 184 -1.01 -22.27 2.17
C ARG A 184 -0.62 -21.35 3.33
N GLY A 185 -1.62 -20.80 4.01
CA GLY A 185 -1.43 -19.98 5.19
C GLY A 185 -1.27 -20.77 6.48
N TYR A 186 -1.25 -20.06 7.61
CA TYR A 186 -1.34 -20.66 8.94
C TYR A 186 -2.81 -20.86 9.33
N SER A 187 -3.20 -22.10 9.65
CA SER A 187 -4.57 -22.42 10.09
C SER A 187 -4.68 -22.32 11.61
N VAL A 188 -5.52 -21.40 12.09
CA VAL A 188 -5.77 -21.13 13.52
C VAL A 188 -6.93 -21.98 14.02
N GLY A 189 -6.85 -22.46 15.26
CA GLY A 189 -7.92 -23.19 15.92
C GLY A 189 -7.46 -24.50 16.58
N PRO A 190 -8.30 -25.05 17.47
CA PRO A 190 -7.99 -26.30 18.14
C PRO A 190 -7.82 -27.46 17.14
N PRO A 191 -7.08 -28.52 17.51
CA PRO A 191 -6.98 -29.73 16.71
C PRO A 191 -8.38 -30.26 16.36
N GLY A 192 -8.63 -30.51 15.07
CA GLY A 192 -9.92 -30.99 14.58
C GLY A 192 -10.92 -29.89 14.17
N ASP A 193 -10.67 -28.62 14.47
CA ASP A 193 -11.53 -27.49 14.09
C ASP A 193 -10.68 -26.27 13.66
N ARG A 194 -10.00 -26.40 12.51
CA ARG A 194 -9.09 -25.38 11.96
C ARG A 194 -9.64 -24.81 10.65
N ASN A 195 -10.79 -24.16 10.72
CA ASN A 195 -11.51 -23.69 9.54
C ASN A 195 -11.02 -22.33 9.03
N TYR A 196 -10.13 -21.65 9.75
CA TYR A 196 -9.64 -20.32 9.39
C TYR A 196 -8.15 -20.34 9.08
N SER A 197 -7.81 -20.12 7.81
CA SER A 197 -6.43 -19.98 7.34
C SER A 197 -6.09 -18.52 7.10
N ILE A 198 -5.01 -18.06 7.71
CA ILE A 198 -4.46 -16.71 7.53
C ILE A 198 -3.20 -16.84 6.70
N THR A 199 -3.20 -16.25 5.51
CA THR A 199 -2.06 -16.23 4.59
C THR A 199 -1.23 -14.96 4.74
N HIS A 200 -1.89 -13.82 4.88
CA HIS A 200 -1.23 -12.53 4.95
C HIS A 200 -2.08 -11.47 5.64
N LEU A 201 -1.43 -10.39 6.08
CA LEU A 201 -2.04 -9.15 6.52
C LEU A 201 -1.38 -7.98 5.79
N LEU A 202 -2.21 -7.02 5.39
CA LEU A 202 -1.80 -5.78 4.75
C LEU A 202 -2.27 -4.58 5.60
N TYR A 203 -1.38 -3.61 5.76
CA TYR A 203 -1.73 -2.29 6.25
C TYR A 203 -1.00 -1.25 5.42
N MET A 204 -1.69 -0.66 4.44
CA MET A 204 -1.05 0.19 3.43
C MET A 204 0.05 -0.59 2.71
N ASP A 205 1.32 -0.19 2.86
CA ASP A 205 2.51 -0.80 2.28
C ASP A 205 3.14 -1.92 3.12
N ASP A 206 2.74 -2.05 4.39
CA ASP A 206 3.22 -3.11 5.27
C ASP A 206 2.52 -4.43 4.92
N LEU A 207 3.30 -5.42 4.46
CA LEU A 207 2.84 -6.76 4.16
C LEU A 207 3.48 -7.77 5.14
N LYS A 208 2.64 -8.54 5.82
CA LYS A 208 3.06 -9.65 6.66
C LYS A 208 2.50 -10.97 6.12
N LEU A 209 3.34 -11.98 5.97
CA LEU A 209 2.99 -13.31 5.51
C LEU A 209 3.01 -14.31 6.66
N TYR A 210 2.18 -15.34 6.55
CA TYR A 210 2.06 -16.43 7.52
C TYR A 210 1.98 -17.78 6.80
N SER A 211 2.71 -18.76 7.33
CA SER A 211 2.72 -20.13 6.85
C SER A 211 2.95 -21.09 8.01
N ALA A 212 2.55 -22.35 7.85
CA ALA A 212 2.86 -23.40 8.82
C ALA A 212 4.29 -23.96 8.68
N ASP A 213 4.98 -23.65 7.58
CA ASP A 213 6.33 -24.14 7.29
C ASP A 213 7.09 -23.20 6.34
N GLU A 214 8.40 -23.41 6.25
CA GLU A 214 9.33 -22.55 5.53
C GLU A 214 9.13 -22.64 4.01
N ASP A 215 8.86 -23.83 3.47
CA ASP A 215 8.70 -24.06 2.03
C ASP A 215 7.49 -23.30 1.47
N HIS A 216 6.35 -23.37 2.16
CA HIS A 216 5.16 -22.61 1.74
C HIS A 216 5.33 -21.11 1.97
N LEU A 217 6.10 -20.68 2.98
CA LEU A 217 6.44 -19.26 3.15
C LEU A 217 7.31 -18.78 1.98
N GLN A 218 8.30 -19.57 1.57
CA GLN A 218 9.16 -19.24 0.44
C GLN A 218 8.38 -19.19 -0.88
N ALA A 219 7.41 -20.10 -1.09
CA ALA A 219 6.51 -20.04 -2.23
C ALA A 219 5.68 -18.74 -2.24
N ALA A 220 5.17 -18.31 -1.08
CA ALA A 220 4.47 -17.03 -0.96
C ALA A 220 5.40 -15.84 -1.25
N LEU A 221 6.63 -15.84 -0.71
CA LEU A 221 7.64 -14.81 -0.99
C LEU A 221 7.99 -14.73 -2.49
N ASN A 222 8.06 -15.86 -3.19
CA ASN A 222 8.31 -15.90 -4.62
C ASN A 222 7.19 -15.22 -5.41
N ILE A 223 5.92 -15.44 -5.02
CA ILE A 223 4.76 -14.74 -5.61
C ILE A 223 4.88 -13.23 -5.39
N VAL A 224 5.24 -12.80 -4.17
CA VAL A 224 5.46 -11.38 -3.88
C VAL A 224 6.59 -10.80 -4.74
N ALA A 225 7.69 -11.53 -4.89
CA ALA A 225 8.84 -11.11 -5.68
C ALA A 225 8.53 -10.99 -7.18
N GLU A 226 7.81 -11.96 -7.73
CA GLU A 226 7.34 -11.94 -9.13
C GLU A 226 6.41 -10.75 -9.37
N TYR A 227 5.37 -10.59 -8.54
CA TYR A 227 4.46 -9.46 -8.64
C TYR A 227 5.18 -8.12 -8.59
N THR A 228 6.08 -7.96 -7.61
CA THR A 228 6.85 -6.73 -7.40
C THR A 228 7.69 -6.38 -8.63
N ARG A 229 8.29 -7.39 -9.27
CA ARG A 229 9.05 -7.24 -10.51
C ARG A 229 8.14 -6.80 -11.66
N ASP A 230 6.99 -7.44 -11.82
CA ASP A 230 6.05 -7.17 -12.92
C ASP A 230 5.47 -5.76 -12.86
N VAL A 231 5.15 -5.28 -11.67
CA VAL A 231 4.66 -3.90 -11.48
C VAL A 231 5.81 -2.88 -11.41
N GLY A 232 7.07 -3.32 -11.44
CA GLY A 232 8.25 -2.47 -11.36
C GLY A 232 8.38 -1.71 -10.03
N MET A 233 7.92 -2.31 -8.93
CA MET A 233 8.17 -1.83 -7.57
C MET A 233 9.46 -2.46 -7.02
N SER A 234 9.88 -2.09 -5.82
CA SER A 234 11.11 -2.63 -5.22
C SER A 234 10.95 -2.83 -3.72
N PHE A 235 11.60 -3.86 -3.18
CA PHE A 235 11.64 -4.10 -1.74
C PHE A 235 12.61 -3.16 -1.02
N GLY A 236 12.27 -2.79 0.21
CA GLY A 236 13.20 -2.24 1.18
C GLY A 236 13.85 -3.39 1.95
N LEU A 237 14.80 -4.11 1.33
CA LEU A 237 15.39 -5.34 1.88
C LEU A 237 15.90 -5.19 3.31
N ASP A 238 16.45 -4.01 3.66
CA ASP A 238 16.96 -3.69 5.00
C ASP A 238 15.89 -3.77 6.11
N LYS A 239 14.61 -3.77 5.73
CA LYS A 239 13.46 -3.83 6.64
C LYS A 239 12.64 -5.11 6.48
N CYS A 240 12.99 -5.96 5.51
CA CYS A 240 12.36 -7.26 5.37
C CYS A 240 12.95 -8.20 6.41
N ALA A 241 12.10 -9.04 7.02
CA ALA A 241 12.53 -10.00 8.03
C ALA A 241 11.77 -11.32 7.87
N VAL A 242 12.40 -12.43 8.25
CA VAL A 242 11.80 -13.77 8.29
C VAL A 242 12.03 -14.35 9.68
N VAL A 243 11.00 -14.98 10.25
CA VAL A 243 11.06 -15.65 11.56
C VAL A 243 10.39 -17.01 11.46
N HIS A 244 11.04 -18.02 12.03
CA HIS A 244 10.52 -19.37 12.17
C HIS A 244 10.37 -19.70 13.65
N LEU A 245 9.17 -20.13 14.03
CA LEU A 245 8.86 -20.70 15.33
C LEU A 245 8.66 -22.20 15.11
N ALA A 246 9.34 -23.01 15.91
CA ALA A 246 9.26 -24.46 15.94
C ALA A 246 8.84 -24.91 17.34
#